data_AF-A0A0L0FEK4-F1
#
_entry.id   AF-A0A0L0FEK4-F1
#
_cell.length_a   1.000
_cell.length_b   1.000
_cell.length_c   1.000
_cell.angle_alpha   90.00
_cell.angle_beta   90.00
_cell.angle_gamma   90.00
#
_symmetry.space_group_name_H-M   'P 1'
#
loop_
_entity.id
_entity.type
_entity.pdbx_description
1 polymer ?
#
loop_
_entity_poly.entity_id
_entity_poly.type
_entity_poly.pdbx_seq_one_letter_code
_entity_poly.pdbx_strand_id
1 'polypeptide(L)'
;GASDDGVSCAIAFDLIRLLAHSPEMVLLYDVVFVFNGAEEAFMEGAHGFITQHRWAKDIRTFVNLEAAGSGGREVVFQTGPGDEIASLYASLVPHPHGNVLLQELFETGVIPGDTDFRVYRDFGGIPGVDLAFIANGYVYHTKLDTVDRIPLGAVQRAGENILAMLTGFQSMLQMEDAFKPSTTKPVFFDVLGLCMVTYGHSTKHILHTSMLLLLGALLAHRNSRDPEGMFRASRAHSVSIVGGILCSMLVGCAMLAI
;
A
#
# COMPACT_ATOMS: atom_id res chain seq x y z
N GLY A 1 21.91 -2.33 -1.92
CA GLY A 1 21.21 -1.12 -1.48
C GLY A 1 21.24 0.01 -2.49
N ALA A 2 21.13 -0.27 -3.78
CA ALA A 2 20.88 0.78 -4.77
C ALA A 2 19.39 1.06 -4.86
N SER A 3 18.55 0.02 -4.96
CA SER A 3 17.10 0.11 -4.78
C SER A 3 16.73 0.23 -3.31
N ASP A 4 17.52 -0.38 -2.42
CA ASP A 4 17.19 -0.55 -1.00
C ASP A 4 18.24 0.14 -0.07
N ASP A 5 18.15 1.44 0.19
CA ASP A 5 17.09 2.38 -0.22
C ASP A 5 17.65 3.64 -0.93
N GLY A 6 18.77 3.45 -1.66
CA GLY A 6 19.50 4.55 -2.31
C GLY A 6 18.65 5.33 -3.33
N VAL A 7 17.75 4.67 -4.05
CA VAL A 7 16.89 5.28 -5.06
C VAL A 7 15.82 6.16 -4.43
N SER A 8 15.20 5.74 -3.33
CA SER A 8 14.18 6.54 -2.65
C SER A 8 14.79 7.79 -2.01
N CYS A 9 16.01 7.66 -1.48
CA CYS A 9 16.80 8.81 -1.06
C CYS A 9 17.04 9.79 -2.22
N ALA A 10 17.40 9.29 -3.40
CA ALA A 10 17.61 10.11 -4.59
C ALA A 10 16.31 10.80 -5.06
N ILE A 11 15.18 10.10 -5.02
CA ILE A 11 13.86 10.66 -5.31
C ILE A 11 13.52 11.78 -4.31
N ALA A 12 13.72 11.55 -3.01
CA ALA A 12 13.51 12.56 -1.98
C ALA A 12 14.37 13.81 -2.21
N PHE A 13 15.64 13.66 -2.58
CA PHE A 13 16.49 14.80 -2.95
C PHE A 13 15.99 15.56 -4.18
N ASP A 14 15.50 14.85 -5.20
CA ASP A 14 14.93 15.51 -6.38
C ASP A 14 13.64 16.27 -6.06
N LEU A 15 12.80 15.73 -5.16
CA LEU A 15 11.63 16.43 -4.65
C LEU A 15 12.01 17.68 -3.84
N ILE A 16 13.03 17.60 -2.97
CA ILE A 16 13.57 18.78 -2.27
C ILE A 16 14.02 19.84 -3.27
N ARG A 17 14.77 19.43 -4.30
CA ARG A 17 15.23 20.34 -5.36
C ARG A 17 14.06 21.00 -6.07
N LEU A 18 13.03 20.23 -6.43
CA LEU A 18 11.85 20.69 -7.12
C LEU A 18 11.05 21.68 -6.25
N LEU A 19 10.76 21.34 -4.99
CA LEU A 19 10.05 22.23 -4.05
C LEU A 19 10.83 23.52 -3.79
N ALA A 20 12.15 23.47 -3.70
CA ALA A 20 12.99 24.66 -3.47
C ALA A 20 13.06 25.61 -4.67
N HIS A 21 12.85 25.11 -5.90
CA HIS A 21 13.01 25.88 -7.14
C HIS A 21 11.71 26.13 -7.91
N SER A 22 10.56 25.72 -7.37
CA SER A 22 9.25 25.89 -8.01
C SER A 22 8.42 26.90 -7.21
N PRO A 23 8.60 28.22 -7.42
CA PRO A 23 7.92 29.26 -6.64
C PRO A 23 6.39 29.22 -6.77
N GLU A 24 5.86 28.61 -7.82
CA GLU A 24 4.44 28.35 -8.02
C GLU A 24 3.87 27.26 -7.09
N MET A 25 4.72 26.39 -6.53
CA MET A 25 4.32 25.32 -5.61
C MET A 25 4.27 25.85 -4.17
N VAL A 26 3.18 26.54 -3.85
CA VAL A 26 2.95 27.08 -2.52
C VAL A 26 2.56 25.95 -1.56
N LEU A 27 3.42 25.66 -0.59
CA LEU A 27 3.15 24.76 0.52
C LEU A 27 2.47 25.53 1.66
N LEU A 28 1.30 25.05 2.09
CA LEU A 28 0.57 25.61 3.22
C LEU A 28 0.97 24.95 4.54
N TYR A 29 1.46 23.72 4.46
CA TYR A 29 1.95 22.90 5.56
C TYR A 29 3.38 22.46 5.26
N ASP A 30 4.19 22.33 6.30
CA ASP A 30 5.58 21.91 6.18
C ASP A 30 5.69 20.48 5.64
N VAL A 31 6.70 20.25 4.82
CA VAL A 31 7.09 18.90 4.36
C VAL A 31 8.40 18.55 5.04
N VAL A 32 8.39 17.47 5.82
CA VAL A 32 9.58 16.97 6.54
C VAL A 32 10.13 15.75 5.82
N PHE A 33 11.34 15.87 5.29
CA PHE A 33 12.08 14.73 4.74
C PHE A 33 12.89 14.06 5.85
N VAL A 34 12.62 12.78 6.10
CA VAL A 34 13.29 11.99 7.14
C VAL A 34 14.18 10.96 6.45
N PHE A 35 15.49 11.17 6.56
CA PHE A 35 16.50 10.20 6.14
C PHE A 35 17.04 9.51 7.39
N ASN A 36 16.32 8.52 7.89
CA ASN A 36 16.74 7.74 9.05
C ASN A 36 17.64 6.57 8.63
N GLY A 37 18.30 5.98 9.62
CA GLY A 37 19.13 4.78 9.42
C GLY A 37 18.64 3.62 10.27
N ALA A 38 19.30 2.48 10.11
CA ALA A 38 19.05 1.27 10.90
C ALA A 38 17.61 0.74 10.78
N GLU A 39 16.98 0.89 9.61
CA GLU A 39 15.77 0.15 9.23
C GLU A 39 16.06 -1.36 9.29
N GLU A 40 17.10 -1.78 8.58
CA GLU A 40 17.60 -3.16 8.48
C GLU A 40 17.98 -3.82 9.82
N ALA A 41 18.16 -3.00 10.85
CA ALA A 41 18.42 -3.44 12.22
C ALA A 41 17.17 -3.30 13.10
N PHE A 42 15.98 -3.49 12.53
CA PHE A 42 14.66 -3.38 13.18
C PHE A 42 14.15 -1.94 13.41
N MET A 43 14.27 -1.07 12.42
CA MET A 43 13.59 0.24 12.35
C MET A 43 13.95 1.19 13.49
N GLU A 44 15.19 1.08 13.99
CA GLU A 44 15.63 1.84 15.16
C GLU A 44 15.61 3.35 14.90
N GLY A 45 15.96 3.77 13.68
CA GLY A 45 15.95 5.18 13.31
C GLY A 45 14.54 5.79 13.28
N ALA A 46 13.57 5.12 12.65
CA ALA A 46 12.20 5.58 12.65
C ALA A 46 11.63 5.58 14.08
N HIS A 47 11.94 4.55 14.88
CA HIS A 47 11.48 4.47 16.26
C HIS A 47 12.06 5.62 17.11
N GLY A 48 13.34 5.95 16.92
CA GLY A 48 13.96 7.11 17.53
C GLY A 48 13.28 8.42 17.12
N PHE A 49 12.97 8.60 15.83
CA PHE A 49 12.27 9.78 15.34
C PHE A 49 10.89 9.92 15.98
N ILE A 50 10.06 8.88 15.86
CA ILE A 50 8.66 8.91 16.31
C ILE A 50 8.54 9.07 17.82
N THR A 51 9.39 8.43 18.61
CA THR A 51 9.26 8.44 20.07
C THR A 51 9.98 9.61 20.75
N GLN A 52 11.04 10.15 20.16
CA GLN A 52 11.91 11.13 20.82
C GLN A 52 11.98 12.49 20.10
N HIS A 53 11.79 12.54 18.78
CA HIS A 53 12.04 13.77 18.03
C HIS A 53 10.92 14.79 18.21
N ARG A 54 11.28 16.06 18.41
CA ARG A 54 10.31 17.13 18.67
C ARG A 54 9.27 17.31 17.55
N TRP A 55 9.68 17.12 16.29
CA TRP A 55 8.79 17.28 15.13
C TRP A 55 7.80 16.13 14.96
N ALA A 56 8.01 14.98 15.60
CA ALA A 56 7.11 13.83 15.46
C ALA A 56 5.67 14.17 15.87
N LYS A 57 5.51 15.11 16.83
CA LYS A 57 4.20 15.58 17.33
C LYS A 57 3.39 16.38 16.31
N ASP A 58 4.07 16.95 15.32
CA ASP A 58 3.48 17.81 14.31
C ASP A 58 3.18 17.06 13.01
N ILE A 59 3.69 15.83 12.86
CA ILE A 59 3.43 15.00 11.68
C ILE A 59 1.97 14.56 11.67
N ARG A 60 1.27 14.85 10.56
CA ARG A 60 -0.14 14.49 10.35
C ARG A 60 -0.34 13.31 9.42
N THR A 61 0.58 13.13 8.48
CA THR A 61 0.59 12.00 7.55
C THR A 61 2.00 11.78 7.01
N PHE A 62 2.25 10.64 6.37
CA PHE A 62 3.55 10.29 5.82
C PHE A 62 3.45 9.42 4.57
N VAL A 63 4.53 9.42 3.80
CA VAL A 63 4.80 8.48 2.71
C VAL A 63 6.08 7.74 3.09
N ASN A 64 6.01 6.43 3.26
CA ASN A 64 7.17 5.57 3.42
C ASN A 64 7.58 5.01 2.05
N LEU A 65 8.89 4.97 1.78
CA LEU A 65 9.45 4.53 0.51
C LEU A 65 10.36 3.34 0.78
N GLU A 66 10.15 2.26 0.04
CA GLU A 66 10.77 0.97 0.29
C GLU A 66 11.14 0.27 -1.03
N ALA A 67 11.93 -0.80 -0.91
CA ALA A 67 12.21 -1.66 -2.05
C ALA A 67 12.43 -3.11 -1.63
N ALA A 68 11.56 -4.00 -2.11
CA ALA A 68 11.77 -5.45 -2.12
C ALA A 68 12.23 -5.96 -3.50
N GLY A 69 12.72 -5.05 -4.36
CA GLY A 69 13.13 -5.32 -5.74
C GLY A 69 13.68 -4.06 -6.43
N SER A 70 14.20 -4.21 -7.66
CA SER A 70 14.86 -3.11 -8.39
C SER A 70 13.99 -2.50 -9.49
N GLY A 71 12.78 -2.06 -9.15
CA GLY A 71 11.92 -1.26 -10.03
C GLY A 71 10.54 -1.88 -10.29
N GLY A 72 10.08 -1.76 -11.55
CA GLY A 72 8.68 -2.02 -11.92
C GLY A 72 7.80 -0.81 -11.61
N ARG A 73 6.50 -1.06 -11.44
CA ARG A 73 5.58 -0.08 -10.86
C ARG A 73 5.71 -0.18 -9.35
N GLU A 74 6.03 0.92 -8.68
CA GLU A 74 5.97 0.97 -7.22
C GLU A 74 4.53 0.71 -6.77
N VAL A 75 4.38 -0.20 -5.80
CA VAL A 75 3.08 -0.69 -5.35
C VAL A 75 2.79 -0.12 -3.97
N VAL A 76 1.59 0.40 -3.77
CA VAL A 76 1.06 0.58 -2.41
C VAL A 76 0.75 -0.78 -1.85
N PHE A 77 1.46 -1.15 -0.78
CA PHE A 77 1.29 -2.44 -0.10
C PHE A 77 0.84 -2.29 1.34
N GLN A 78 0.93 -1.10 1.94
CA GLN A 78 0.23 -0.77 3.19
C GLN A 78 -0.33 0.65 3.11
N THR A 79 -1.50 0.87 3.71
CA THR A 79 -2.09 2.20 3.85
C THR A 79 -2.94 2.29 5.11
N GLY A 80 -3.03 3.49 5.65
CA GLY A 80 -3.88 3.85 6.77
C GLY A 80 -3.08 4.21 8.02
N PRO A 81 -3.74 4.26 9.20
CA PRO A 81 -5.18 4.06 9.40
C PRO A 81 -6.09 4.99 8.57
N GLY A 82 -7.33 4.57 8.32
CA GLY A 82 -8.33 5.37 7.60
C GLY A 82 -8.44 5.06 6.11
N ASP A 83 -9.58 5.42 5.53
CA ASP A 83 -9.93 5.11 4.14
C ASP A 83 -9.49 6.23 3.18
N GLU A 84 -9.15 7.40 3.73
CA GLU A 84 -8.88 8.65 3.02
C GLU A 84 -7.57 8.59 2.24
N ILE A 85 -6.50 8.01 2.80
CA ILE A 85 -5.20 7.91 2.14
C ILE A 85 -5.31 7.12 0.83
N ALA A 86 -5.93 5.93 0.89
CA ALA A 86 -6.10 5.08 -0.27
C ALA A 86 -6.98 5.75 -1.34
N SER A 87 -8.00 6.49 -0.90
CA SER A 87 -8.90 7.25 -1.79
C SER A 87 -8.20 8.42 -2.45
N LEU A 88 -7.38 9.15 -1.70
CA LEU A 88 -6.54 10.23 -2.22
C LEU A 88 -5.55 9.68 -3.23
N TYR A 89 -4.81 8.63 -2.87
CA TYR A 89 -3.83 8.01 -3.77
C TYR A 89 -4.49 7.57 -5.08
N ALA A 90 -5.57 6.78 -5.03
CA ALA A 90 -6.25 6.27 -6.22
C ALA A 90 -6.82 7.37 -7.14
N SER A 91 -7.19 8.54 -6.58
CA SER A 91 -7.82 9.63 -7.34
C SER A 91 -6.84 10.68 -7.86
N LEU A 92 -5.69 10.81 -7.21
CA LEU A 92 -4.76 11.92 -7.46
C LEU A 92 -3.49 11.51 -8.19
N VAL A 93 -2.93 10.34 -7.87
CA VAL A 93 -1.60 10.02 -8.41
C VAL A 93 -1.69 9.71 -9.91
N PRO A 94 -0.72 10.16 -10.73
CA PRO A 94 -0.74 9.94 -12.17
C PRO A 94 -0.72 8.46 -12.56
N HIS A 95 -0.05 7.62 -11.76
CA HIS A 95 0.15 6.22 -12.08
C HIS A 95 -0.23 5.31 -10.90
N PRO A 96 -1.51 5.20 -10.52
CA PRO A 96 -1.90 4.48 -9.32
C PRO A 96 -1.61 2.99 -9.46
N HIS A 97 -1.02 2.39 -8.43
CA HIS A 97 -0.78 0.95 -8.35
C HIS A 97 -0.78 0.53 -6.87
N GLY A 98 -1.55 -0.49 -6.53
CA GLY A 98 -1.67 -0.97 -5.16
C GLY A 98 -2.32 -2.35 -5.11
N ASN A 99 -2.06 -3.09 -4.04
CA ASN A 99 -2.62 -4.44 -3.85
C ASN A 99 -2.89 -4.75 -2.37
N VAL A 100 -4.17 -4.84 -2.01
CA VAL A 100 -4.63 -5.22 -0.65
C VAL A 100 -4.12 -6.59 -0.20
N LEU A 101 -3.83 -7.51 -1.11
CA LEU A 101 -3.30 -8.83 -0.75
C LEU A 101 -1.92 -8.72 -0.08
N LEU A 102 -1.09 -7.78 -0.54
CA LEU A 102 0.19 -7.52 0.10
C LEU A 102 0.00 -6.95 1.51
N GLN A 103 -0.95 -6.03 1.69
CA GLN A 103 -1.29 -5.51 3.01
C GLN A 103 -1.72 -6.63 3.96
N GLU A 104 -2.66 -7.48 3.53
CA GLU A 104 -3.13 -8.59 4.36
C GLU A 104 -1.98 -9.53 4.71
N LEU A 105 -1.08 -9.82 3.77
CA LEU A 105 0.05 -10.72 4.00
C LEU A 105 1.08 -10.12 4.98
N PHE A 106 1.40 -8.83 4.87
CA PHE A 106 2.25 -8.12 5.85
C PHE A 106 1.61 -8.10 7.23
N GLU A 107 0.32 -7.77 7.32
CA GLU A 107 -0.41 -7.73 8.59
C GLU A 107 -0.54 -9.10 9.28
N THR A 108 -0.51 -10.19 8.50
CA THR A 108 -0.50 -11.56 9.09
C THR A 108 0.83 -11.91 9.78
N GLY A 109 1.90 -11.18 9.51
CA GLY A 109 3.25 -11.50 10.00
C GLY A 109 3.88 -12.74 9.35
N VAL A 110 3.30 -13.25 8.26
CA VAL A 110 3.86 -14.38 7.50
C VAL A 110 5.10 -13.96 6.71
N ILE A 111 5.15 -12.70 6.26
CA ILE A 111 6.36 -12.11 5.69
C ILE A 111 7.31 -11.78 6.85
N PRO A 112 8.54 -12.31 6.87
CA PRO A 112 9.49 -12.10 7.97
C PRO A 112 10.15 -10.71 7.97
N GLY A 113 9.54 -9.73 7.30
CA GLY A 113 10.02 -8.36 7.15
C GLY A 113 8.93 -7.37 7.54
N ASP A 114 9.36 -6.19 7.94
CA ASP A 114 8.52 -5.05 8.27
C ASP A 114 9.22 -3.79 7.76
N THR A 115 8.57 -2.64 7.87
CA THR A 115 9.09 -1.38 7.33
C THR A 115 8.88 -0.26 8.33
N ASP A 116 9.55 0.86 8.12
CA ASP A 116 9.38 2.05 8.96
C ASP A 116 7.91 2.50 9.06
N PHE A 117 7.07 2.17 8.06
CA PHE A 117 5.61 2.37 8.12
C PHE A 117 4.99 1.84 9.41
N ARG A 118 5.38 0.66 9.89
CA ARG A 118 4.85 0.11 11.16
C ARG A 118 5.13 1.04 12.31
N VAL A 119 6.32 1.63 12.38
CA VAL A 119 6.69 2.51 13.49
C VAL A 119 5.77 3.73 13.54
N TYR A 120 5.56 4.38 12.39
CA TYR A 120 4.69 5.54 12.27
C TYR A 120 3.23 5.19 12.61
N ARG A 121 2.76 4.01 12.19
CA ARG A 121 1.41 3.50 12.47
C ARG A 121 1.22 3.16 13.95
N ASP A 122 2.07 2.29 14.51
CA ASP A 122 1.83 1.64 15.80
C ASP A 122 2.30 2.49 16.98
N PHE A 123 3.38 3.26 16.83
CA PHE A 123 3.92 4.12 17.88
C PHE A 123 3.53 5.59 17.69
N GLY A 124 3.34 6.03 16.45
CA GLY A 124 2.91 7.39 16.12
C GLY A 124 1.39 7.56 16.06
N GLY A 125 0.65 6.50 15.69
CA GLY A 125 -0.78 6.62 15.36
C GLY A 125 -1.03 7.50 14.14
N ILE A 126 -0.02 7.66 13.27
CA ILE A 126 -0.06 8.56 12.13
C ILE A 126 -0.55 7.78 10.91
N PRO A 127 -1.53 8.28 10.14
CA PRO A 127 -1.96 7.67 8.88
C PRO A 127 -0.98 7.95 7.74
N GLY A 128 -0.70 6.96 6.92
CA GLY A 128 0.18 7.14 5.77
C GLY A 128 0.03 6.05 4.72
N VAL A 129 0.99 6.02 3.80
CA VAL A 129 1.09 5.02 2.73
C VAL A 129 2.50 4.45 2.70
N ASP A 130 2.60 3.17 2.38
CA ASP A 130 3.86 2.45 2.18
C ASP A 130 3.97 2.00 0.72
N LEU A 131 5.02 2.47 0.06
CA LEU A 131 5.27 2.27 -1.38
C LEU A 131 6.55 1.47 -1.56
N ALA A 132 6.49 0.36 -2.30
CA ALA A 132 7.68 -0.45 -2.58
C ALA A 132 7.92 -0.69 -4.07
N PHE A 133 9.18 -0.65 -4.49
CA PHE A 133 9.60 -1.36 -5.70
C PHE A 133 9.63 -2.86 -5.43
N ILE A 134 8.96 -3.65 -6.29
CA ILE A 134 8.83 -5.11 -6.07
C ILE A 134 9.27 -5.96 -7.26
N ALA A 135 9.46 -5.37 -8.44
CA ALA A 135 9.94 -6.14 -9.59
C ALA A 135 11.40 -6.54 -9.41
N ASN A 136 11.82 -7.65 -10.01
CA ASN A 136 13.17 -8.20 -9.88
C ASN A 136 13.60 -8.50 -8.43
N GLY A 137 12.68 -8.95 -7.57
CA GLY A 137 12.96 -9.21 -6.14
C GLY A 137 14.12 -10.17 -5.84
N TYR A 138 14.63 -10.92 -6.81
CA TYR A 138 15.86 -11.72 -6.64
C TYR A 138 17.13 -10.88 -6.36
N VAL A 139 17.08 -9.56 -6.58
CA VAL A 139 18.19 -8.64 -6.27
C VAL A 139 18.20 -8.20 -4.80
N TYR A 140 17.04 -8.25 -4.13
CA TYR A 140 16.82 -7.77 -2.77
C TYR A 140 17.76 -8.45 -1.77
N HIS A 141 18.37 -7.69 -0.87
CA HIS A 141 19.38 -8.15 0.10
C HIS A 141 20.55 -8.92 -0.52
N THR A 142 20.90 -8.62 -1.78
CA THR A 142 22.07 -9.23 -2.44
C THR A 142 23.01 -8.19 -3.02
N LYS A 143 24.23 -8.63 -3.35
CA LYS A 143 25.20 -7.83 -4.12
C LYS A 143 24.71 -7.43 -5.53
N LEU A 144 23.60 -8.00 -6.00
CA LEU A 144 23.02 -7.67 -7.30
C LEU A 144 22.22 -6.37 -7.25
N ASP A 145 21.91 -5.86 -6.07
CA ASP A 145 21.24 -4.57 -5.95
C ASP A 145 22.21 -3.42 -6.28
N THR A 146 22.29 -3.10 -7.57
CA THR A 146 23.18 -2.12 -8.18
C THR A 146 22.39 -1.13 -9.06
N VAL A 147 22.92 0.08 -9.21
CA VAL A 147 22.24 1.21 -9.89
C VAL A 147 21.81 0.87 -11.32
N ASP A 148 22.61 0.11 -12.06
CA ASP A 148 22.32 -0.30 -13.44
C ASP A 148 21.10 -1.21 -13.58
N ARG A 149 20.60 -1.80 -12.48
CA ARG A 149 19.41 -2.65 -12.47
C ARG A 149 18.12 -1.90 -12.14
N ILE A 150 18.20 -0.59 -11.88
CA ILE A 150 17.04 0.26 -11.58
C ILE A 150 16.59 0.95 -12.86
N PRO A 151 15.41 0.63 -13.42
CA PRO A 151 14.90 1.31 -14.59
C PRO A 151 14.63 2.78 -14.28
N LEU A 152 15.19 3.70 -15.08
CA LEU A 152 14.97 5.15 -14.91
C LEU A 152 13.48 5.53 -14.98
N GLY A 153 12.68 4.81 -15.78
CA GLY A 153 11.24 5.02 -15.85
C GLY A 153 10.52 4.71 -14.53
N ALA A 154 11.01 3.74 -13.75
CA ALA A 154 10.46 3.44 -12.42
C ALA A 154 10.74 4.59 -11.44
N VAL A 155 11.96 5.16 -11.48
CA VAL A 155 12.35 6.31 -10.66
C VAL A 155 11.49 7.53 -10.98
N GLN A 156 11.31 7.85 -12.27
CA GLN A 156 10.48 8.96 -12.72
C GLN A 156 9.02 8.78 -12.29
N ARG A 157 8.45 7.59 -12.49
CA ARG A 157 7.07 7.27 -12.13
C ARG A 157 6.82 7.42 -10.62
N ALA A 158 7.72 6.87 -9.80
CA ALA A 158 7.64 7.00 -8.35
C ALA A 158 7.74 8.47 -7.92
N GLY A 159 8.68 9.24 -8.47
CA GLY A 159 8.81 10.67 -8.21
C GLY A 159 7.54 11.47 -8.53
N GLU A 160 6.91 11.20 -9.69
CA GLU A 160 5.64 11.82 -10.09
C GLU A 160 4.49 11.48 -9.13
N ASN A 161 4.38 10.20 -8.74
CA ASN A 161 3.35 9.76 -7.79
C ASN A 161 3.56 10.36 -6.40
N ILE A 162 4.79 10.41 -5.89
CA ILE A 162 5.10 10.98 -4.57
C ILE A 162 4.87 12.50 -4.59
N LEU A 163 5.26 13.20 -5.66
CA LEU A 163 4.98 14.62 -5.81
C LEU A 163 3.47 14.88 -5.79
N ALA A 164 2.68 14.10 -6.53
CA ALA A 164 1.24 14.18 -6.52
C ALA A 164 0.68 13.97 -5.10
N MET A 165 1.13 12.93 -4.39
CA MET A 165 0.74 12.69 -3.00
C MET A 165 1.04 13.87 -2.08
N LEU A 166 2.24 14.45 -2.17
CA LEU A 166 2.61 15.63 -1.38
C LEU A 166 1.62 16.79 -1.63
N THR A 167 1.32 17.10 -2.89
CA THR A 167 0.33 18.15 -3.23
C THR A 167 -1.08 17.80 -2.76
N GLY A 168 -1.44 16.51 -2.80
CA GLY A 168 -2.71 15.99 -2.29
C GLY A 168 -2.87 16.19 -0.80
N PHE A 169 -1.82 15.87 -0.04
CA PHE A 169 -1.81 16.07 1.40
C PHE A 169 -1.92 17.55 1.79
N GLN A 170 -1.30 18.46 1.05
CA GLN A 170 -1.47 19.91 1.27
C GLN A 170 -2.92 20.35 1.13
N SER A 171 -3.67 19.76 0.19
CA SER A 171 -5.10 20.04 0.02
C SER A 171 -5.95 19.35 1.08
N MET A 172 -5.66 18.08 1.38
CA MET A 172 -6.42 17.30 2.35
C MET A 172 -6.30 17.87 3.77
N LEU A 173 -5.12 18.36 4.17
CA LEU A 173 -4.89 18.95 5.50
C LEU A 173 -5.72 20.22 5.77
N GLN A 174 -6.27 20.86 4.74
CA GLN A 174 -7.16 22.02 4.89
C GLN A 174 -8.59 21.62 5.26
N MET A 175 -8.95 20.35 5.15
CA MET A 175 -10.28 19.86 5.47
C MET A 175 -10.42 19.69 6.98
N GLU A 176 -11.52 20.19 7.58
CA GLU A 176 -11.76 20.11 9.04
C GLU A 176 -11.76 18.66 9.58
N ASP A 177 -12.12 17.70 8.72
CA ASP A 177 -12.23 16.28 9.05
C ASP A 177 -11.02 15.45 8.60
N ALA A 178 -9.94 16.10 8.15
CA ALA A 178 -8.74 15.42 7.70
C ALA A 178 -8.16 14.54 8.81
N PHE A 179 -7.96 13.25 8.52
CA PHE A 179 -7.29 12.29 9.41
C PHE A 179 -7.97 12.08 10.77
N LYS A 180 -9.31 12.09 10.81
CA LYS A 180 -10.04 11.63 12.00
C LYS A 180 -9.49 10.27 12.44
N PRO A 181 -9.23 10.07 13.75
CA PRO A 181 -8.76 8.78 14.25
C PRO A 181 -9.69 7.67 13.77
N SER A 182 -9.14 6.79 12.94
CA SER A 182 -9.86 5.68 12.36
C SER A 182 -9.10 4.39 12.67
N THR A 183 -9.84 3.31 12.84
CA THR A 183 -9.30 1.95 12.85
C THR A 183 -9.72 1.19 11.59
N THR A 184 -10.35 1.88 10.63
CA THR A 184 -10.77 1.29 9.37
C THR A 184 -9.57 0.98 8.50
N LYS A 185 -9.73 -0.09 7.74
CA LYS A 185 -8.79 -0.52 6.71
C LYS A 185 -9.53 -0.48 5.38
N PRO A 186 -9.09 0.36 4.43
CA PRO A 186 -9.68 0.38 3.11
C PRO A 186 -9.32 -0.91 2.37
N VAL A 187 -10.16 -1.27 1.40
CA VAL A 187 -9.78 -2.23 0.38
C VAL A 187 -9.34 -1.44 -0.83
N PHE A 188 -8.19 -1.81 -1.39
CA PHE A 188 -7.65 -1.17 -2.58
C PHE A 188 -6.95 -2.19 -3.47
N PHE A 189 -7.11 -2.05 -4.78
CA PHE A 189 -6.40 -2.87 -5.74
C PHE A 189 -6.38 -2.20 -7.11
N ASP A 190 -5.34 -2.50 -7.86
CA ASP A 190 -5.24 -2.11 -9.26
C ASP A 190 -5.95 -3.11 -10.19
N VAL A 191 -6.58 -2.59 -11.24
CA VAL A 191 -7.24 -3.37 -12.28
C VAL A 191 -6.39 -3.33 -13.55
N LEU A 192 -5.51 -4.32 -13.71
CA LEU A 192 -4.67 -4.51 -14.91
C LEU A 192 -3.81 -3.29 -15.29
N GLY A 193 -3.43 -2.46 -14.31
CA GLY A 193 -2.69 -1.23 -14.51
C GLY A 193 -3.49 -0.10 -15.14
N LEU A 194 -4.82 -0.21 -15.20
CA LEU A 194 -5.71 0.77 -15.83
C LEU A 194 -6.25 1.78 -14.83
N CYS A 195 -6.71 1.30 -13.67
CA CYS A 195 -7.20 2.13 -12.60
C CYS A 195 -7.13 1.40 -11.26
N MET A 196 -7.02 2.19 -10.19
CA MET A 196 -7.08 1.68 -8.83
C MET A 196 -8.49 1.85 -8.28
N VAL A 197 -9.04 0.74 -7.78
CA VAL A 197 -10.32 0.72 -7.07
C VAL A 197 -10.03 0.81 -5.59
N THR A 198 -10.80 1.63 -4.89
CA THR A 198 -10.74 1.77 -3.42
C THR A 198 -12.13 1.89 -2.84
N TYR A 199 -12.37 1.24 -1.70
CA TYR A 199 -13.60 1.39 -0.94
C TYR A 199 -13.38 1.15 0.54
N GLY A 200 -14.17 1.87 1.34
CA GLY A 200 -14.07 1.86 2.78
C GLY A 200 -14.62 0.61 3.46
N HIS A 201 -14.42 0.57 4.77
CA HIS A 201 -14.76 -0.57 5.62
C HIS A 201 -16.26 -0.93 5.59
N SER A 202 -17.16 0.05 5.59
CA SER A 202 -18.61 -0.18 5.53
C SER A 202 -19.03 -0.85 4.22
N THR A 203 -18.48 -0.39 3.09
CA THR A 203 -18.75 -0.97 1.77
C THR A 203 -18.20 -2.40 1.68
N LYS A 204 -17.01 -2.65 2.22
CA LYS A 204 -16.45 -4.01 2.35
C LYS A 204 -17.42 -4.96 3.04
N HIS A 205 -17.96 -4.57 4.21
CA HIS A 205 -18.90 -5.42 4.95
C HIS A 205 -20.18 -5.68 4.18
N ILE A 206 -20.76 -4.67 3.52
CA ILE A 206 -21.96 -4.83 2.70
C ILE A 206 -21.71 -5.80 1.54
N LEU A 207 -20.59 -5.63 0.81
CA LEU A 207 -20.25 -6.49 -0.31
C LEU A 207 -20.00 -7.93 0.14
N HIS A 208 -19.23 -8.14 1.21
CA HIS A 208 -18.92 -9.48 1.72
C HIS A 208 -20.17 -10.18 2.26
N THR A 209 -21.00 -9.48 3.04
CA THR A 209 -22.23 -10.05 3.60
C THR A 209 -23.26 -10.34 2.50
N SER A 210 -23.46 -9.44 1.53
CA SER A 210 -24.36 -9.67 0.41
C SER A 210 -23.92 -10.85 -0.47
N MET A 211 -22.62 -10.98 -0.74
CA MET A 211 -22.07 -12.11 -1.49
C MET A 211 -22.25 -13.44 -0.74
N LEU A 212 -22.04 -13.46 0.58
CA LEU A 212 -22.29 -14.63 1.42
C LEU A 212 -23.78 -15.00 1.46
N LEU A 213 -24.68 -14.02 1.57
CA LEU A 213 -26.12 -14.25 1.54
C LEU A 213 -26.58 -14.78 0.18
N LEU A 214 -26.08 -14.22 -0.91
CA LEU A 214 -26.37 -14.70 -2.26
C LEU A 214 -25.88 -16.13 -2.45
N LEU A 215 -24.65 -16.43 -2.05
CA LEU A 215 -24.09 -17.79 -2.10
C LEU A 215 -24.92 -18.76 -1.26
N GLY A 216 -25.29 -18.37 -0.03
CA GLY A 216 -26.15 -19.16 0.85
C GLY A 216 -27.53 -19.41 0.25
N ALA A 217 -28.13 -18.41 -0.38
CA ALA A 217 -29.43 -18.52 -1.06
C ALA A 217 -29.34 -19.45 -2.29
N LEU A 218 -28.29 -19.34 -3.10
CA LEU A 218 -28.05 -20.23 -4.24
C LEU A 218 -27.85 -21.68 -3.80
N LEU A 219 -27.09 -21.90 -2.72
CA LEU A 219 -26.89 -23.23 -2.14
C LEU A 219 -28.20 -23.79 -1.56
N ALA A 220 -29.00 -22.99 -0.86
CA ALA A 220 -30.30 -23.39 -0.32
C ALA A 220 -31.32 -23.71 -1.42
N HIS A 221 -31.37 -22.88 -2.47
CA HIS A 221 -32.25 -23.09 -3.63
C HIS A 221 -31.87 -24.34 -4.43
N ARG A 222 -30.57 -24.64 -4.53
CA ARG A 222 -30.10 -25.91 -5.11
C ARG A 222 -30.47 -27.09 -4.21
N ASN A 223 -30.28 -26.96 -2.90
CA ASN A 223 -30.55 -28.01 -1.93
C ASN A 223 -32.03 -28.40 -1.85
N SER A 224 -32.95 -27.45 -2.02
CA SER A 224 -34.39 -27.75 -2.06
C SER A 224 -34.82 -28.58 -3.28
N ARG A 225 -33.96 -28.73 -4.30
CA ARG A 225 -34.24 -29.53 -5.51
C ARG A 225 -33.57 -30.91 -5.52
N ASP A 226 -32.48 -31.13 -4.79
CA ASP A 226 -31.76 -32.42 -4.74
C ASP A 226 -31.04 -32.63 -3.39
N PRO A 227 -31.74 -33.20 -2.39
CA PRO A 227 -31.19 -33.44 -1.05
C PRO A 227 -30.14 -34.57 -0.99
N GLU A 228 -30.22 -35.57 -1.88
CA GLU A 228 -29.31 -36.72 -1.88
C GLU A 228 -27.95 -36.38 -2.53
N GLY A 229 -27.94 -35.45 -3.49
CA GLY A 229 -26.72 -34.88 -4.07
C GLY A 229 -25.90 -34.03 -3.10
N MET A 230 -26.44 -33.70 -1.92
CA MET A 230 -25.89 -32.72 -0.96
C MET A 230 -24.44 -33.01 -0.55
N PHE A 231 -24.11 -34.24 -0.14
CA PHE A 231 -22.76 -34.55 0.37
C PHE A 231 -21.69 -34.47 -0.74
N ARG A 232 -22.05 -34.85 -1.97
CA ARG A 232 -21.16 -34.77 -3.14
C ARG A 232 -21.03 -33.32 -3.62
N ALA A 233 -22.15 -32.58 -3.67
CA ALA A 233 -22.16 -31.18 -4.05
C ALA A 233 -21.40 -30.32 -3.03
N SER A 234 -21.62 -30.49 -1.74
CA SER A 234 -20.93 -29.74 -0.68
C SER A 234 -19.41 -29.89 -0.78
N ARG A 235 -18.89 -31.12 -0.89
CA ARG A 235 -17.46 -31.36 -1.14
C ARG A 235 -16.95 -30.68 -2.41
N ALA A 236 -17.68 -30.79 -3.52
CA ALA A 236 -17.30 -30.16 -4.78
C ALA A 236 -17.31 -28.62 -4.71
N HIS A 237 -18.26 -28.02 -3.99
CA HIS A 237 -18.32 -26.57 -3.80
C HIS A 237 -17.21 -26.09 -2.87
N SER A 238 -16.93 -26.79 -1.76
CA SER A 238 -15.79 -26.44 -0.90
C SER A 238 -14.47 -26.49 -1.68
N VAL A 239 -14.25 -27.52 -2.49
CA VAL A 239 -13.07 -27.61 -3.36
C VAL A 239 -13.06 -26.49 -4.41
N SER A 240 -14.20 -26.17 -5.01
CA SER A 240 -14.30 -25.08 -6.00
C SER A 240 -14.10 -23.69 -5.38
N ILE A 241 -14.56 -23.46 -4.16
CA ILE A 241 -14.38 -22.19 -3.43
C ILE A 241 -12.91 -22.03 -3.07
N VAL A 242 -12.31 -23.06 -2.46
CA VAL A 242 -10.87 -23.04 -2.12
C VAL A 242 -10.03 -22.90 -3.39
N GLY A 243 -10.34 -23.66 -4.44
CA GLY A 243 -9.67 -23.55 -5.73
C GLY A 243 -9.86 -22.18 -6.39
N GLY A 244 -11.04 -21.58 -6.26
CA GLY A 244 -11.33 -20.23 -6.76
C GLY A 244 -10.55 -19.15 -6.00
N ILE A 245 -10.50 -19.24 -4.67
CA ILE A 245 -9.70 -18.33 -3.82
C ILE A 245 -8.22 -18.45 -4.20
N LEU A 246 -7.69 -19.67 -4.25
CA LEU A 246 -6.30 -19.90 -4.64
C LEU A 246 -5.99 -19.38 -6.03
N CYS A 247 -6.90 -19.58 -6.99
CA CYS A 247 -6.76 -19.05 -8.34
C CYS A 247 -6.76 -17.51 -8.34
N SER A 248 -7.67 -16.87 -7.58
CA SER A 248 -7.69 -15.41 -7.45
C SER A 248 -6.44 -14.85 -6.78
N MET A 249 -5.89 -15.53 -5.77
CA MET A 249 -4.64 -15.15 -5.14
C MET A 249 -3.47 -15.28 -6.13
N LEU A 250 -3.41 -16.38 -6.89
CA LEU A 250 -2.38 -16.58 -7.92
C LEU A 250 -2.47 -15.53 -9.03
N VAL A 251 -3.67 -15.18 -9.48
CA VAL A 251 -3.89 -14.10 -10.44
C VAL A 251 -3.47 -12.76 -9.84
N GLY A 252 -3.84 -12.48 -8.59
CA GLY A 252 -3.41 -11.27 -7.88
C GLY A 252 -1.89 -11.15 -7.74
N CYS A 253 -1.21 -12.24 -7.41
CA CYS A 253 0.26 -12.29 -7.39
C CYS A 253 0.86 -12.13 -8.79
N ALA A 254 0.25 -12.71 -9.82
CA ALA A 254 0.72 -12.54 -11.19
C ALA A 254 0.54 -11.10 -11.69
N MET A 255 -0.52 -10.42 -11.26
CA MET A 255 -0.77 -9.01 -11.58
C MET A 255 0.24 -8.05 -10.95
N LEU A 256 0.89 -8.44 -9.84
CA LEU A 256 2.01 -7.65 -9.28
C LEU A 256 3.23 -7.59 -10.21
N ALA A 257 3.33 -8.51 -11.18
CA ALA A 257 4.47 -8.59 -12.09
C ALA A 257 4.25 -7.87 -13.45
N ILE A 258 3.09 -7.21 -13.64
CA ILE A 258 2.64 -6.56 -14.90
C ILE A 258 2.52 -5.04 -14.69
#